data_AF-X1TD91-F1
#
_entry.id   AF-X1TD91-F1
#
_cell.length_a   1.000
_cell.length_b   1.000
_cell.length_c   1.000
_cell.angle_alpha   90.00
_cell.angle_beta   90.00
_cell.angle_gamma   90.00
#
_symmetry.space_group_name_H-M   'P 1'
#
loop_
_entity.id
_entity.type
_entity.pdbx_description
1 polymer ?
#
loop_
_entity_poly.entity_id
_entity_poly.type
_entity_poly.pdbx_seq_one_letter_code
_entity_poly.pdbx_strand_id
1 'polypeptide(L)'
;MGQFFIKKFFEGETDKEFLVIRKTLPALRITAYKLILDLISMYDLPRNLNKSEMLLNFNRNNMYFKSLDDPEKIKSFNVNYIWAEELTEFTLKDFRRLNFILRAPTNSINQLFGTFNPIDVHHWINTKFVERGKKNVAILPSTYKDNPFVTQDYIDELEDLRYEDENYYNIYTLGLWG
;
A
#
# COMPACT_ATOMS: atom_id res chain seq x y z
N MET A 1 1.11 2.68 -7.11
CA MET A 1 0.06 2.87 -6.08
C MET A 1 0.05 4.28 -5.47
N GLY A 2 1.18 4.80 -4.95
CA GLY A 2 1.22 6.12 -4.28
C GLY A 2 0.60 7.27 -5.08
N GLN A 3 0.94 7.40 -6.37
CA GLN A 3 0.35 8.40 -7.28
C GLN A 3 -1.19 8.29 -7.37
N PHE A 4 -1.73 7.08 -7.53
CA PHE A 4 -3.18 6.86 -7.56
C PHE A 4 -3.84 7.30 -6.24
N PHE A 5 -3.20 6.98 -5.11
CA PHE A 5 -3.73 7.35 -3.79
C PHE A 5 -3.74 8.87 -3.58
N ILE A 6 -2.68 9.57 -4.03
CA ILE A 6 -2.61 11.04 -4.02
C ILE A 6 -3.66 11.65 -4.95
N LYS A 7 -3.79 11.15 -6.18
CA LYS A 7 -4.81 11.63 -7.11
C LYS A 7 -6.21 11.49 -6.51
N LYS A 8 -6.49 10.35 -5.87
CA LYS A 8 -7.77 10.14 -5.17
C LYS A 8 -7.97 11.12 -4.02
N PHE A 9 -6.92 11.42 -3.26
CA PHE A 9 -6.97 12.35 -2.12
C PHE A 9 -7.13 13.83 -2.52
N PHE A 10 -6.47 14.29 -3.59
CA PHE A 10 -6.51 15.71 -4.00
C PHE A 10 -7.58 16.02 -5.04
N GLU A 11 -7.91 15.08 -5.94
CA GLU A 11 -8.81 15.34 -7.07
C GLU A 11 -10.09 14.51 -7.03
N GLY A 12 -10.01 13.27 -6.53
CA GLY A 12 -11.08 12.29 -6.71
C GLY A 12 -12.15 12.26 -5.63
N GLU A 13 -11.85 12.76 -4.43
CA GLU A 13 -12.71 12.59 -3.24
C GLU A 13 -12.76 13.86 -2.41
N THR A 14 -13.85 14.01 -1.64
CA THR A 14 -14.02 15.06 -0.64
C THR A 14 -14.72 14.49 0.58
N ASP A 15 -14.37 14.98 1.77
CA ASP A 15 -14.93 14.52 3.05
C ASP A 15 -14.69 13.02 3.29
N LYS A 16 -13.45 12.57 3.08
CA LYS A 16 -13.04 11.17 3.26
C LYS A 16 -11.85 10.99 4.19
N GLU A 17 -11.86 9.86 4.87
CA GLU A 17 -10.78 9.42 5.75
C GLU A 17 -9.90 8.38 5.01
N PHE A 18 -8.62 8.69 4.85
CA PHE A 18 -7.60 7.87 4.20
C PHE A 18 -6.59 7.38 5.24
N LEU A 19 -6.12 6.15 5.09
CA LEU A 19 -5.12 5.55 5.95
C LEU A 19 -4.01 4.93 5.11
N VAL A 20 -2.77 5.36 5.34
CA VAL A 20 -1.57 4.71 4.84
C VAL A 20 -0.94 3.95 5.99
N ILE A 21 -0.71 2.65 5.80
CA ILE A 21 -0.29 1.76 6.88
C ILE A 21 0.78 0.76 6.46
N ARG A 22 1.70 0.50 7.40
CA ARG A 22 2.68 -0.60 7.37
C ARG A 22 2.66 -1.37 8.67
N LYS A 23 3.39 -2.49 8.73
CA LYS A 23 3.51 -3.27 9.96
C LYS A 23 4.16 -2.47 11.09
N THR A 24 5.21 -1.69 10.79
CA THR A 24 5.97 -0.93 11.78
C THR A 24 6.10 0.56 11.41
N LEU A 25 6.22 1.43 12.43
CA LEU A 25 6.38 2.88 12.23
C LEU A 25 7.70 3.26 11.53
N PRO A 26 8.85 2.65 11.86
CA PRO A 26 10.10 2.97 11.17
C PRO A 26 10.01 2.67 9.67
N ALA A 27 9.48 1.51 9.30
CA ALA A 27 9.28 1.15 7.89
C ALA A 27 8.36 2.16 7.21
N LEU A 28 7.22 2.53 7.83
CA LEU A 28 6.28 3.50 7.29
C LEU A 28 6.94 4.84 6.95
N ARG A 29 7.78 5.34 7.87
CA ARG A 29 8.42 6.66 7.73
C ARG A 29 9.37 6.72 6.55
N ILE A 30 10.15 5.67 6.32
CA ILE A 30 11.19 5.66 5.27
C ILE A 30 10.65 5.27 3.89
N THR A 31 9.47 4.64 3.82
CA THR A 31 8.84 4.14 2.59
C THR A 31 7.59 4.94 2.23
N ALA A 32 6.36 4.42 2.42
CA ALA A 32 5.12 5.06 1.96
C ALA A 32 4.94 6.51 2.43
N TYR A 33 5.28 6.85 3.67
CA TYR A 33 5.16 8.24 4.13
C TYR A 33 6.08 9.18 3.34
N LYS A 34 7.34 8.79 3.18
CA LYS A 34 8.31 9.54 2.37
C LYS A 34 7.83 9.65 0.92
N LEU A 35 7.39 8.54 0.31
CA LEU A 35 6.88 8.53 -1.06
C LEU A 35 5.73 9.54 -1.26
N ILE A 36 4.77 9.57 -0.34
CA ILE A 36 3.65 10.52 -0.44
C ILE A 36 4.15 11.98 -0.37
N LEU A 37 5.09 12.28 0.52
CA LEU A 37 5.66 13.63 0.62
C LEU A 37 6.49 14.02 -0.61
N ASP A 38 7.24 13.07 -1.18
CA ASP A 38 8.04 13.29 -2.39
C ASP A 38 7.12 13.56 -3.58
N LEU A 39 6.03 12.81 -3.72
CA LEU A 39 5.03 13.03 -4.78
C LEU A 39 4.28 14.37 -4.60
N ILE A 40 3.93 14.75 -3.36
CA ILE A 40 3.35 16.08 -3.09
C ILE A 40 4.30 17.18 -3.55
N SER A 41 5.60 17.04 -3.28
CA SER A 41 6.61 18.02 -3.67
C SER A 41 6.84 18.01 -5.19
N MET A 42 6.87 16.84 -5.81
CA MET A 42 7.06 16.65 -7.25
C MET A 42 5.95 17.28 -8.08
N TYR A 43 4.71 17.21 -7.61
CA TYR A 43 3.53 17.75 -8.30
C TYR A 43 3.09 19.13 -7.80
N ASP A 44 3.89 19.77 -6.94
CA ASP A 44 3.58 21.09 -6.34
C ASP A 44 2.19 21.14 -5.68
N LEU A 45 1.84 20.08 -4.94
CA LEU A 45 0.55 19.93 -4.29
C LEU A 45 0.52 20.61 -2.90
N PRO A 46 -0.67 21.08 -2.44
CA PRO A 46 -0.80 21.70 -1.13
C PRO A 46 -0.39 20.77 0.02
N ARG A 47 0.55 21.23 0.85
CA ARG A 47 1.10 20.46 1.97
C ARG A 47 0.63 20.97 3.33
N ASN A 48 -0.59 20.65 3.71
CA ASN A 48 -1.09 20.90 5.07
C ASN A 48 -0.85 19.66 5.96
N LEU A 49 0.38 19.54 6.48
CA LEU A 49 0.88 18.37 7.19
C LEU A 49 1.14 18.66 8.67
N ASN A 50 0.42 17.98 9.56
CA ASN A 50 0.79 17.87 10.96
C ASN A 50 1.79 16.73 11.15
N LYS A 51 3.08 17.07 11.30
CA LYS A 51 4.17 16.09 11.43
C LYS A 51 4.10 15.26 12.71
N SER A 52 3.63 15.86 13.82
CA SER A 52 3.56 15.19 15.12
C SER A 52 2.48 14.12 15.13
N GLU A 53 1.33 14.41 14.53
CA GLU A 53 0.21 13.48 14.43
C GLU A 53 0.32 12.52 13.23
N MET A 54 1.24 12.84 12.31
CA MET A 54 1.37 12.23 10.99
C MET A 54 0.01 12.21 10.27
N LEU A 55 -0.51 13.42 10.07
CA LEU A 55 -1.80 13.68 9.44
C LEU A 55 -1.62 14.73 8.34
N LEU A 56 -2.11 14.41 7.15
CA LEU A 56 -2.20 15.32 6.01
C LEU A 56 -3.67 15.67 5.77
N ASN A 57 -3.97 16.95 5.64
CA ASN A 57 -5.35 17.43 5.44
C ASN A 57 -5.49 18.17 4.11
N PHE A 58 -6.59 17.96 3.41
CA PHE A 58 -6.91 18.72 2.20
C PHE A 58 -8.41 18.65 1.91
N ASN A 59 -9.10 19.77 1.72
CA ASN A 59 -10.54 19.81 1.36
C ASN A 59 -11.43 18.84 2.17
N ARG A 60 -11.28 18.86 3.52
CA ARG A 60 -11.96 17.97 4.48
C ARG A 60 -11.55 16.48 4.39
N ASN A 61 -10.67 16.11 3.47
CA ASN A 61 -10.02 14.81 3.51
C ASN A 61 -8.92 14.80 4.56
N ASN A 62 -8.81 13.68 5.25
CA ASN A 62 -7.79 13.43 6.26
C ASN A 62 -7.02 12.16 5.87
N MET A 63 -5.71 12.26 5.69
CA MET A 63 -4.84 11.12 5.43
C MET A 63 -3.93 10.88 6.63
N TYR A 64 -4.18 9.79 7.35
CA TYR A 64 -3.36 9.36 8.48
C TYR A 64 -2.29 8.40 8.02
N PHE A 65 -1.12 8.52 8.65
CA PHE A 65 -0.04 7.55 8.51
C PHE A 65 0.13 6.86 9.86
N LYS A 66 -0.20 5.57 9.93
CA LYS A 66 -0.13 4.76 11.16
C LYS A 66 0.57 3.43 10.89
N SER A 67 0.91 2.74 11.96
CA SER A 67 1.49 1.39 11.94
C SER A 67 0.72 0.47 12.88
N LEU A 68 0.82 -0.84 12.65
CA LEU A 68 0.16 -1.86 13.48
C LEU A 68 0.96 -2.26 14.74
N ASP A 69 2.03 -1.55 15.06
CA ASP A 69 2.81 -1.71 16.28
C ASP A 69 1.99 -1.42 17.54
N ASP A 70 1.05 -0.49 17.46
CA ASP A 70 0.02 -0.27 18.48
C ASP A 70 -1.38 -0.49 17.90
N PRO A 71 -1.84 -1.76 17.88
CA PRO A 71 -3.09 -2.10 17.26
C PRO A 71 -4.26 -1.34 17.91
N GLU A 72 -4.23 -1.13 19.23
CA GLU A 72 -5.34 -0.52 19.98
C GLU A 72 -5.68 0.88 19.48
N LYS A 73 -4.66 1.64 19.08
CA LYS A 73 -4.85 2.96 18.46
C LYS A 73 -5.62 2.92 17.13
N ILE A 74 -5.66 1.78 16.44
CA ILE A 74 -6.34 1.64 15.14
C ILE A 74 -7.82 1.26 15.28
N LYS A 75 -8.25 0.69 16.42
CA LYS A 75 -9.63 0.18 16.60
C LYS A 75 -10.73 1.24 16.46
N SER A 76 -10.42 2.48 16.84
CA SER A 76 -11.37 3.59 16.84
C SER A 76 -11.48 4.30 15.48
N PHE A 77 -10.61 3.99 14.52
CA PHE A 77 -10.67 4.59 13.21
C PHE A 77 -11.87 4.06 12.42
N ASN A 78 -12.52 4.96 11.69
CA ASN A 78 -13.43 4.62 10.60
C ASN A 78 -12.86 5.29 9.36
N VAL A 79 -12.50 4.49 8.35
CA VAL A 79 -11.83 4.97 7.14
C VAL A 79 -12.55 4.55 5.88
N ASN A 80 -12.41 5.36 4.83
CA ASN A 80 -12.93 5.07 3.50
C ASN A 80 -11.90 4.33 2.64
N TYR A 81 -10.63 4.74 2.76
CA TYR A 81 -9.57 4.22 1.92
C TYR A 81 -8.36 3.82 2.75
N ILE A 82 -7.89 2.58 2.55
CA ILE A 82 -6.66 2.08 3.17
C ILE A 82 -5.67 1.76 2.06
N TRP A 83 -4.43 2.24 2.18
CA TRP A 83 -3.29 1.68 1.48
C TRP A 83 -2.38 0.97 2.49
N ALA A 84 -2.35 -0.36 2.41
CA ALA A 84 -1.47 -1.22 3.18
C ALA A 84 -0.25 -1.60 2.32
N GLU A 85 0.91 -1.03 2.66
CA GLU A 85 2.17 -1.30 1.98
C GLU A 85 2.91 -2.47 2.66
N GLU A 86 3.57 -3.31 1.86
CA GLU A 86 4.12 -4.61 2.24
C GLU A 86 3.08 -5.49 2.96
N LEU A 87 1.96 -5.75 2.30
CA LEU A 87 0.84 -6.51 2.87
C LEU A 87 1.25 -7.94 3.31
N THR A 88 2.34 -8.50 2.78
CA THR A 88 2.93 -9.78 3.21
C THR A 88 3.50 -9.74 4.62
N GLU A 89 3.86 -8.58 5.17
CA GLU A 89 4.25 -8.43 6.58
C GLU A 89 3.05 -8.54 7.54
N PHE A 90 1.82 -8.47 7.02
CA PHE A 90 0.60 -8.49 7.80
C PHE A 90 0.10 -9.91 7.95
N THR A 91 -0.37 -10.26 9.16
CA THR A 91 -1.08 -11.52 9.33
C THR A 91 -2.51 -11.42 8.78
N LEU A 92 -3.15 -12.56 8.52
CA LEU A 92 -4.57 -12.58 8.19
C LEU A 92 -5.45 -11.90 9.27
N LYS A 93 -5.05 -11.99 10.54
CA LYS A 93 -5.76 -11.33 11.65
C LYS A 93 -5.64 -9.81 11.55
N ASP A 94 -4.45 -9.32 11.19
CA ASP A 94 -4.22 -7.89 10.95
C ASP A 94 -5.08 -7.39 9.79
N PHE A 95 -5.08 -8.10 8.66
CA PHE A 95 -5.92 -7.77 7.51
C PHE A 95 -7.42 -7.72 7.86
N ARG A 96 -7.91 -8.67 8.66
CA ARG A 96 -9.30 -8.65 9.15
C ARG A 96 -9.60 -7.41 10.01
N ARG A 97 -8.65 -6.98 10.86
CA ARG A 97 -8.77 -5.75 11.64
C ARG A 97 -8.92 -4.53 10.73
N LEU A 98 -8.12 -4.45 9.66
CA LEU A 98 -8.22 -3.37 8.67
C LEU A 98 -9.58 -3.34 7.98
N ASN A 99 -10.14 -4.50 7.62
CA ASN A 99 -11.49 -4.54 7.07
C ASN A 99 -12.57 -4.06 8.05
N PHE A 100 -12.40 -4.29 9.36
CA PHE A 100 -13.40 -3.83 10.34
C PHE A 100 -13.45 -2.31 10.51
N ILE A 101 -12.34 -1.60 10.26
CA ILE A 101 -12.29 -0.14 10.32
C ILE A 101 -12.67 0.52 8.98
N LEU A 102 -12.74 -0.26 7.91
CA LEU A 102 -13.10 0.18 6.55
C LEU A 102 -14.62 0.41 6.41
N ARG A 103 -15.17 1.26 7.28
CA ARG A 103 -16.62 1.44 7.49
C ARG A 103 -17.05 2.88 7.68
N ALA A 104 -16.21 3.85 7.28
CA ALA A 104 -16.63 5.24 7.31
C ALA A 104 -17.87 5.45 6.41
N PRO A 105 -18.82 6.32 6.81
CA PRO A 105 -19.96 6.68 5.97
C PRO A 105 -19.49 7.17 4.60
N THR A 106 -20.14 6.70 3.54
CA THR A 106 -19.80 7.10 2.18
C THR A 106 -20.96 6.89 1.23
N ASN A 107 -21.01 7.72 0.19
CA ASN A 107 -21.91 7.55 -0.96
C ASN A 107 -21.28 6.64 -2.04
N SER A 108 -20.06 6.18 -1.81
CA SER A 108 -19.27 5.31 -2.69
C SER A 108 -18.96 3.98 -1.98
N ILE A 109 -17.89 3.29 -2.39
CA ILE A 109 -17.44 2.05 -1.78
C ILE A 109 -16.15 2.32 -1.00
N ASN A 110 -16.07 1.85 0.25
CA ASN A 110 -14.82 1.87 0.99
C ASN A 110 -13.89 0.77 0.44
N GLN A 111 -12.60 1.10 0.25
CA GLN A 111 -11.64 0.21 -0.43
C GLN A 111 -10.32 0.08 0.34
N LEU A 112 -9.78 -1.13 0.35
CA LEU A 112 -8.42 -1.42 0.80
C LEU A 112 -7.57 -1.78 -0.42
N PHE A 113 -6.45 -1.10 -0.55
CA PHE A 113 -5.42 -1.33 -1.55
C PHE A 113 -4.20 -1.95 -0.87
N GLY A 114 -3.79 -3.13 -1.31
CA GLY A 114 -2.61 -3.82 -0.81
C GLY A 114 -1.52 -3.85 -1.87
N THR A 115 -0.29 -3.47 -1.51
CA THR A 115 0.89 -3.66 -2.35
C THR A 115 1.87 -4.58 -1.65
N PHE A 116 2.42 -5.56 -2.36
CA PHE A 116 3.31 -6.58 -1.79
C PHE A 116 4.06 -7.33 -2.90
N ASN A 117 5.17 -7.97 -2.53
CA ASN A 117 5.84 -8.97 -3.36
C ASN A 117 5.36 -10.39 -2.98
N PRO A 118 5.14 -11.31 -3.94
CA PRO A 118 4.56 -12.63 -3.70
C PRO A 118 5.58 -13.65 -3.14
N ILE A 119 5.99 -13.46 -1.88
CA ILE A 119 7.13 -14.18 -1.28
C ILE A 119 6.92 -15.68 -0.96
N ASP A 120 5.67 -16.15 -0.85
CA ASP A 120 5.36 -17.50 -0.38
C ASP A 120 3.99 -17.96 -0.91
N VAL A 121 3.96 -19.03 -1.71
CA VAL A 121 2.74 -19.67 -2.23
C VAL A 121 1.73 -20.05 -1.14
N HIS A 122 2.17 -20.36 0.07
CA HIS A 122 1.30 -20.71 1.19
C HIS A 122 0.79 -19.48 1.96
N HIS A 123 1.23 -18.28 1.59
CA HIS A 123 0.80 -17.06 2.23
C HIS A 123 -0.73 -16.88 2.11
N TRP A 124 -1.33 -16.28 3.15
CA TRP A 124 -2.80 -16.14 3.20
C TRP A 124 -3.36 -15.27 2.08
N ILE A 125 -2.55 -14.40 1.49
CA ILE A 125 -2.95 -13.58 0.34
C ILE A 125 -3.20 -14.50 -0.86
N ASN A 126 -2.24 -15.37 -1.19
CA ASN A 126 -2.35 -16.29 -2.32
C ASN A 126 -3.54 -17.24 -2.12
N THR A 127 -3.51 -17.99 -1.03
CA THR A 127 -4.47 -19.07 -0.74
C THR A 127 -5.92 -18.61 -0.58
N LYS A 128 -6.16 -17.33 -0.25
CA LYS A 128 -7.51 -16.79 -0.06
C LYS A 128 -8.02 -15.91 -1.19
N PHE A 129 -7.14 -15.18 -1.87
CA PHE A 129 -7.56 -14.16 -2.84
C PHE A 129 -7.12 -14.48 -4.26
N VAL A 130 -5.89 -14.98 -4.45
CA VAL A 130 -5.35 -15.24 -5.79
C VAL A 130 -5.87 -16.57 -6.33
N GLU A 131 -5.63 -17.67 -5.63
CA GLU A 131 -6.00 -19.01 -6.11
C GLU A 131 -7.52 -19.22 -6.17
N ARG A 132 -8.22 -18.81 -5.12
CA ARG A 132 -9.67 -19.06 -4.98
C ARG A 132 -10.51 -18.07 -5.77
N GLY A 133 -9.95 -16.90 -6.09
CA GLY A 133 -10.67 -15.75 -6.60
C GLY A 133 -11.71 -15.22 -5.61
N LYS A 134 -11.99 -13.92 -5.67
CA LYS A 134 -13.10 -13.32 -4.92
C LYS A 134 -13.73 -12.21 -5.72
N LYS A 135 -15.07 -12.22 -5.87
CA LYS A 135 -15.82 -11.27 -6.73
C LYS A 135 -15.56 -9.79 -6.41
N ASN A 136 -15.19 -9.47 -5.17
CA ASN A 136 -14.93 -8.11 -4.72
C ASN A 136 -13.44 -7.78 -4.54
N VAL A 137 -12.56 -8.54 -5.21
CA VAL A 137 -11.11 -8.34 -5.17
C VAL A 137 -10.58 -8.26 -6.59
N ALA A 138 -9.81 -7.22 -6.86
CA ALA A 138 -9.04 -7.08 -8.09
C ALA A 138 -7.56 -7.37 -7.77
N ILE A 139 -6.89 -8.10 -8.67
CA ILE A 139 -5.47 -8.40 -8.58
C ILE A 139 -4.82 -7.83 -9.84
N LEU A 140 -3.79 -7.01 -9.65
CA LEU A 140 -3.02 -6.43 -10.73
C LEU A 140 -1.55 -6.83 -10.53
N PRO A 141 -1.05 -7.84 -11.27
CA PRO A 141 0.37 -8.13 -11.33
C PRO A 141 1.11 -6.97 -12.04
N SER A 142 2.31 -6.65 -11.56
CA SER A 142 3.21 -5.69 -12.19
C SER A 142 4.65 -6.13 -11.99
N THR A 143 5.50 -5.86 -12.97
CA THR A 143 6.95 -6.12 -12.94
C THR A 143 7.72 -4.85 -13.25
N TYR A 144 9.05 -4.91 -13.24
CA TYR A 144 9.89 -3.79 -13.67
C TYR A 144 9.58 -3.32 -15.11
N LYS A 145 9.08 -4.22 -15.97
CA LYS A 145 8.72 -3.93 -17.37
C LYS A 145 7.56 -2.94 -17.49
N ASP A 146 6.75 -2.80 -16.45
CA ASP A 146 5.62 -1.87 -16.39
C ASP A 146 6.04 -0.48 -15.88
N ASN A 147 7.29 -0.32 -15.43
CA ASN A 147 7.80 0.93 -14.89
C ASN A 147 8.73 1.63 -15.91
N PRO A 148 8.26 2.69 -16.59
CA PRO A 148 9.08 3.40 -17.58
C PRO A 148 10.22 4.24 -16.97
N PHE A 149 10.30 4.32 -15.64
CA PHE A 149 11.31 5.11 -14.92
C PHE A 149 12.43 4.27 -14.33
N VAL A 150 12.43 2.95 -14.56
CA VAL A 150 13.48 2.06 -14.06
C VAL A 150 14.78 2.27 -14.85
N THR A 151 15.93 2.28 -14.17
CA THR A 151 17.23 2.41 -14.82
C THR A 151 17.70 1.08 -15.38
N GLN A 152 18.54 1.11 -16.43
CA GLN A 152 19.10 -0.11 -17.01
C GLN A 152 19.93 -0.90 -16.00
N ASP A 153 20.79 -0.22 -15.22
CA ASP A 153 21.60 -0.87 -14.19
C ASP A 153 20.77 -1.68 -13.18
N TYR A 154 19.58 -1.18 -12.80
CA TYR A 154 18.69 -1.90 -11.89
C TYR A 154 17.97 -3.06 -12.58
N ILE A 155 17.66 -2.94 -13.88
CA ILE A 155 17.15 -4.07 -14.66
C ILE A 155 18.20 -5.18 -14.71
N ASP A 156 19.46 -4.83 -14.96
CA ASP A 156 20.55 -5.79 -15.05
C ASP A 156 20.76 -6.51 -13.71
N GLU A 157 20.75 -5.78 -12.58
CA GLU A 157 20.78 -6.39 -11.23
C GLU A 157 19.63 -7.37 -11.00
N LEU A 158 18.41 -7.02 -11.40
CA LEU A 158 17.25 -7.92 -11.26
C LEU A 158 17.36 -9.16 -12.16
N GLU A 159 17.89 -9.00 -13.37
CA GLU A 159 18.06 -10.12 -14.31
C GLU A 159 19.18 -11.05 -13.87
N ASP A 160 20.26 -10.53 -13.28
CA ASP A 160 21.39 -11.30 -12.79
C ASP A 160 21.02 -12.27 -11.65
N LEU A 161 19.95 -11.98 -10.89
CA LEU A 161 19.41 -12.88 -9.87
C LEU A 161 19.14 -14.29 -10.39
N ARG A 162 18.84 -14.47 -11.69
CA ARG A 162 18.62 -15.79 -12.29
C ARG A 162 19.81 -16.74 -12.17
N TYR A 163 21.01 -16.19 -12.00
CA TYR A 163 22.26 -16.95 -11.88
C TYR A 163 22.68 -17.14 -10.42
N GLU A 164 22.06 -16.41 -9.49
CA GLU A 164 22.39 -16.42 -8.06
C GLU A 164 21.37 -17.22 -7.25
N ASP A 165 20.08 -16.90 -7.41
CA ASP A 165 18.96 -17.50 -6.67
C ASP A 165 17.70 -17.45 -7.53
N GLU A 166 17.32 -18.61 -8.07
CA GLU A 166 16.15 -18.77 -8.94
C GLU A 166 14.85 -18.35 -8.25
N ASN A 167 14.72 -18.57 -6.93
CA ASN A 167 13.52 -18.18 -6.19
C ASN A 167 13.43 -16.66 -6.04
N TYR A 168 14.54 -16.00 -5.72
CA TYR A 168 14.61 -14.55 -5.67
C TYR A 168 14.30 -13.92 -7.03
N TYR A 169 14.84 -14.47 -8.12
CA TYR A 169 14.52 -14.03 -9.47
C TYR A 169 13.01 -14.17 -9.78
N ASN A 170 12.42 -15.32 -9.44
CA ASN A 170 10.99 -15.55 -9.63
C ASN A 170 10.14 -14.51 -8.87
N ILE A 171 10.46 -14.25 -7.60
CA ILE A 171 9.69 -13.32 -6.77
C ILE A 171 9.89 -11.87 -7.19
N TYR A 172 11.13 -11.39 -7.24
CA TYR A 172 11.44 -9.96 -7.33
C TYR A 172 11.54 -9.45 -8.77
N THR A 173 11.88 -10.34 -9.72
CA THR A 173 12.05 -9.97 -11.13
C THR A 173 10.79 -10.31 -11.94
N LEU A 174 10.26 -11.52 -11.76
CA LEU A 174 9.09 -12.00 -12.51
C LEU A 174 7.75 -11.79 -11.80
N GLY A 175 7.75 -11.47 -10.51
CA GLY A 175 6.51 -11.29 -9.74
C GLY A 175 5.71 -12.59 -9.57
N LEU A 176 6.40 -13.74 -9.55
CA LEU A 176 5.83 -15.07 -9.33
C LEU A 176 5.83 -15.42 -7.85
N TRP A 177 4.85 -16.22 -7.42
CA TRP A 177 4.83 -16.75 -6.07
C TRP A 177 5.98 -17.72 -5.86
N GLY A 178 6.85 -17.44 -4.88
CA GLY A 178 7.95 -18.31 -4.47
C GLY A 178 7.58 -19.40 -3.49
#